data_AF-A0A415LEM0-F1
#
_entry.id   AF-A0A415LEM0-F1
#
_cell.length_a   1.000
_cell.length_b   1.000
_cell.length_c   1.000
_cell.angle_alpha   90.00
_cell.angle_beta   90.00
_cell.angle_gamma   90.00
#
_symmetry.space_group_name_H-M   'P 1'
#
loop_
_entity.id
_entity.type
_entity.pdbx_description
1 polymer ?
#
loop_
_entity_poly.entity_id
_entity_poly.type
_entity_poly.pdbx_seq_one_letter_code
_entity_poly.pdbx_strand_id
1 'polypeptide(L)'
;MLFQKEKDYGNTITKIGRKKNKKNETAKKKRKIKKERKCSLKNRILASSMVRRISNLFLNTSSEKVSFCALNKKASLALETALVLPMFLLGMVTMISFMDIYRIQTEHLQALCEKTKEAGMYAYVLDGKGPEEITLPDVYAYTPIGALVPLPKVWMHNTVKVHAWTGADETAFSGETREPEEMVYVTETGTVYHKKAGCRYLKVSINQISGSSLTHARNDSGQKYSPCESCSRNQKPSGVVYVTSSGNRYHNLATCSGLKRTVKLVKESQLGGMHACSSCG
;
A
#
# COMPACT_ATOMS: atom_id res chain seq x y z
N MET A 1 18.00 -19.74 12.96
CA MET A 1 16.59 -19.85 13.38
C MET A 1 15.73 -19.28 12.29
N LEU A 2 15.15 -20.18 11.50
CA LEU A 2 14.26 -19.93 10.38
C LEU A 2 12.82 -19.87 10.93
N PHE A 3 12.04 -18.87 10.53
CA PHE A 3 10.59 -18.97 10.59
C PHE A 3 10.02 -18.85 9.18
N GLN A 4 9.86 -20.03 8.59
CA GLN A 4 8.97 -20.33 7.48
C GLN A 4 7.53 -19.98 7.90
N LYS A 5 6.77 -19.32 7.03
CA LYS A 5 5.31 -19.31 7.14
C LYS A 5 4.75 -19.76 5.80
N GLU A 6 4.26 -20.99 5.82
CA GLU A 6 3.61 -21.70 4.72
C GLU A 6 2.42 -20.91 4.16
N LYS A 7 2.30 -20.92 2.83
CA LYS A 7 1.14 -20.51 2.06
C LYS A 7 0.78 -21.68 1.17
N ASP A 8 -0.32 -22.35 1.48
CA ASP A 8 -1.02 -23.30 0.61
C ASP A 8 -2.51 -22.97 0.68
N TYR A 9 -3.36 -23.12 -0.32
CA TYR A 9 -3.36 -23.06 -1.78
C TYR A 9 -4.87 -23.05 -2.12
N GLY A 10 -5.32 -22.48 -3.24
CA GLY A 10 -6.74 -22.57 -3.59
C GLY A 10 -7.16 -21.84 -4.86
N ASN A 11 -6.51 -22.16 -5.98
CA ASN A 11 -7.02 -21.82 -7.30
C ASN A 11 -8.04 -22.89 -7.71
N THR A 12 -9.26 -22.49 -8.08
CA THR A 12 -10.18 -23.37 -8.82
C THR A 12 -10.94 -22.54 -9.82
N ILE A 13 -10.51 -22.63 -11.08
CA ILE A 13 -11.26 -22.18 -12.25
C ILE A 13 -12.34 -23.23 -12.52
N THR A 14 -13.60 -22.82 -12.47
CA THR A 14 -14.70 -23.53 -13.14
C THR A 14 -15.49 -22.54 -13.98
N LYS A 15 -15.28 -22.57 -15.30
CA LYS A 15 -16.30 -22.13 -16.27
C LYS A 15 -17.36 -23.22 -16.33
N ILE A 16 -18.65 -22.87 -16.21
CA ILE A 16 -19.79 -23.44 -16.96
C ILE A 16 -21.06 -22.60 -16.62
N GLY A 17 -21.61 -21.96 -17.65
CA GLY A 17 -23.01 -22.14 -18.07
C GLY A 17 -24.18 -21.72 -17.16
N ARG A 18 -24.91 -20.72 -17.68
CA ARG A 18 -26.38 -20.71 -17.87
C ARG A 18 -27.27 -20.11 -16.75
N LYS A 19 -27.77 -18.90 -17.08
CA LYS A 19 -29.02 -18.25 -16.66
C LYS A 19 -30.08 -19.21 -16.11
N LYS A 20 -30.39 -19.15 -14.81
CA LYS A 20 -31.72 -19.40 -14.17
C LYS A 20 -31.60 -19.33 -12.64
N ASN A 21 -31.64 -18.13 -12.01
CA ASN A 21 -32.08 -18.00 -10.60
C ASN A 21 -32.28 -16.58 -10.00
N LYS A 22 -32.50 -15.55 -10.81
CA LYS A 22 -32.58 -14.15 -10.32
C LYS A 22 -33.74 -13.87 -9.34
N LYS A 23 -34.81 -14.70 -9.35
CA LYS A 23 -36.00 -14.54 -8.49
C LYS A 23 -35.84 -15.18 -7.10
N ASN A 24 -35.05 -16.25 -6.96
CA ASN A 24 -34.84 -16.94 -5.69
C ASN A 24 -33.76 -16.26 -4.82
N GLU A 25 -32.73 -15.67 -5.43
CA GLU A 25 -31.71 -14.91 -4.70
C GLU A 25 -32.26 -13.64 -4.04
N THR A 26 -33.18 -12.95 -4.71
CA THR A 26 -33.79 -11.72 -4.17
C THR A 26 -34.67 -12.01 -2.95
N ALA A 27 -35.38 -13.14 -2.93
CA ALA A 27 -36.12 -13.61 -1.75
C ALA A 27 -35.19 -14.04 -0.59
N LYS A 28 -34.07 -14.73 -0.90
CA LYS A 28 -33.06 -15.14 0.08
C LYS A 28 -32.34 -13.93 0.70
N LYS A 29 -32.02 -12.91 -0.11
CA LYS A 29 -31.41 -11.64 0.32
C LYS A 29 -32.34 -10.82 1.22
N LYS A 30 -33.64 -10.72 0.88
CA LYS A 30 -34.65 -10.06 1.74
C LYS A 30 -34.84 -10.76 3.09
N ARG A 31 -34.82 -12.10 3.14
CA ARG A 31 -34.88 -12.86 4.41
C ARG A 31 -33.63 -12.66 5.27
N LYS A 32 -32.43 -12.57 4.66
CA LYS A 32 -31.16 -12.34 5.38
C LYS A 32 -31.12 -10.94 6.02
N ILE A 33 -31.52 -9.90 5.28
CA ILE A 33 -31.62 -8.52 5.78
C ILE A 33 -32.65 -8.40 6.92
N LYS A 34 -33.80 -9.09 6.82
CA LYS A 34 -34.82 -9.10 7.90
C LYS A 34 -34.33 -9.82 9.17
N LYS A 35 -33.46 -10.83 9.04
CA LYS A 35 -32.85 -11.56 10.17
C LYS A 35 -31.76 -10.73 10.85
N GLU A 36 -30.96 -9.98 10.09
CA GLU A 36 -29.95 -9.05 10.61
C GLU A 36 -30.57 -7.86 11.36
N ARG A 37 -31.65 -7.26 10.84
CA ARG A 37 -32.40 -6.20 11.55
C ARG A 37 -33.01 -6.68 12.88
N LYS A 38 -33.42 -7.96 12.98
CA LYS A 38 -33.89 -8.55 14.25
C LYS A 38 -32.76 -8.84 15.25
N CYS A 39 -31.53 -9.09 14.80
CA CYS A 39 -30.38 -9.26 15.70
C CYS A 39 -29.86 -7.92 16.24
N SER A 40 -29.84 -6.84 15.44
CA SER A 40 -29.39 -5.53 15.94
C SER A 40 -30.36 -4.92 16.96
N LEU A 41 -31.67 -5.18 16.82
CA LEU A 41 -32.67 -4.76 17.82
C LEU A 41 -32.49 -5.49 19.16
N LYS A 42 -32.17 -6.80 19.13
CA LYS A 42 -31.88 -7.57 20.35
C LYS A 42 -30.60 -7.10 21.04
N ASN A 43 -29.57 -6.74 20.28
CA ASN A 43 -28.33 -6.18 20.85
C ASN A 43 -28.51 -4.76 21.42
N ARG A 44 -29.42 -3.94 20.89
CA ARG A 44 -29.80 -2.66 21.53
C ARG A 44 -30.53 -2.85 22.86
N ILE A 45 -31.38 -3.86 22.97
CA ILE A 45 -32.10 -4.17 24.22
C ILE A 45 -31.14 -4.78 25.27
N LEU A 46 -30.11 -5.53 24.85
CA LEU A 46 -29.06 -6.02 25.74
C LEU A 46 -28.05 -4.95 26.14
N ALA A 47 -27.74 -4.00 25.26
CA ALA A 47 -26.91 -2.84 25.60
C ALA A 47 -27.61 -1.92 26.60
N SER A 48 -28.93 -1.72 26.50
CA SER A 48 -29.67 -0.95 27.51
C SER A 48 -29.75 -1.66 28.87
N SER A 49 -29.73 -3.00 28.91
CA SER A 49 -29.71 -3.76 30.17
C SER A 49 -28.32 -3.77 30.82
N MET A 50 -27.24 -3.80 30.05
CA MET A 50 -25.87 -3.65 30.58
C MET A 50 -25.58 -2.22 31.04
N VAL A 51 -26.02 -1.21 30.31
CA VAL A 51 -25.92 0.20 30.76
C VAL A 51 -26.75 0.42 32.03
N ARG A 52 -27.95 -0.17 32.15
CA ARG A 52 -28.72 -0.18 33.41
C ARG A 52 -28.02 -0.95 34.54
N ARG A 53 -27.34 -2.06 34.24
CA ARG A 53 -26.57 -2.81 35.25
C ARG A 53 -25.33 -2.06 35.71
N ILE A 54 -24.63 -1.34 34.84
CA ILE A 54 -23.47 -0.53 35.20
C ILE A 54 -23.90 0.70 36.00
N SER A 55 -25.01 1.36 35.64
CA SER A 55 -25.63 2.38 36.50
C SER A 55 -26.00 1.82 37.88
N ASN A 56 -26.60 0.62 37.94
CA ASN A 56 -26.92 0.00 39.23
C ASN A 56 -25.68 -0.48 40.00
N LEU A 57 -24.58 -0.84 39.34
CA LEU A 57 -23.35 -1.27 40.03
C LEU A 57 -22.62 -0.08 40.66
N PHE A 58 -22.56 1.06 39.98
CA PHE A 58 -22.00 2.30 40.54
C PHE A 58 -22.89 2.88 41.64
N LEU A 59 -24.21 2.69 41.57
CA LEU A 59 -25.16 3.15 42.60
C LEU A 59 -25.23 2.24 43.84
N ASN A 60 -24.79 0.99 43.75
CA ASN A 60 -24.94 0.02 44.85
C ASN A 60 -23.72 -0.09 45.78
N THR A 61 -22.68 0.74 45.61
CA THR A 61 -21.56 0.82 46.58
C THR A 61 -21.71 1.94 47.61
N SER A 62 -22.83 2.69 47.59
CA SER A 62 -23.20 3.61 48.65
C SER A 62 -24.71 3.53 48.89
N SER A 63 -25.12 2.56 49.71
CA SER A 63 -26.46 2.52 50.30
C SER A 63 -26.56 3.57 51.43
N GLU A 64 -26.44 4.83 51.05
CA GLU A 64 -27.09 5.95 51.73
C GLU A 64 -27.62 6.85 50.63
N LYS A 65 -28.93 7.09 50.66
CA LYS A 65 -29.65 7.89 49.67
C LYS A 65 -29.14 9.33 49.73
N VAL A 66 -28.07 9.65 49.02
CA VAL A 66 -27.68 11.04 48.79
C VAL A 66 -28.12 11.43 47.39
N SER A 67 -29.23 12.15 47.36
CA SER A 67 -29.67 12.90 46.19
C SER A 67 -28.55 13.82 45.72
N PHE A 68 -28.18 13.75 44.44
CA PHE A 68 -27.27 14.71 43.80
C PHE A 68 -27.78 16.16 43.86
N CYS A 69 -29.03 16.40 44.30
CA CYS A 69 -29.57 17.73 44.55
C CYS A 69 -29.18 18.32 45.92
N ALA A 70 -28.43 17.61 46.77
CA ALA A 70 -27.93 18.12 48.06
C ALA A 70 -26.49 18.69 48.00
N LEU A 71 -25.88 18.79 46.82
CA LEU A 71 -24.53 19.35 46.62
C LEU A 71 -24.48 20.89 46.56
N ASN A 72 -25.61 21.58 46.72
CA ASN A 72 -25.69 23.05 46.73
C ASN A 72 -25.42 23.68 48.12
N LYS A 73 -24.79 22.97 49.05
CA LYS A 73 -24.25 23.55 50.28
C LYS A 73 -22.73 23.67 50.14
N LYS A 74 -22.17 24.84 50.46
CA LYS A 74 -20.72 25.16 50.42
C LYS A 74 -19.88 23.94 50.84
N ALA A 75 -19.27 23.29 49.85
CA ALA A 75 -18.44 22.12 50.07
C ALA A 75 -17.07 22.54 50.64
N SER A 76 -16.42 21.64 51.36
CA SER A 76 -15.07 21.86 51.86
C SER A 76 -14.06 21.80 50.70
N LEU A 77 -13.00 22.61 50.76
CA LEU A 77 -11.92 22.68 49.75
C LEU A 77 -11.30 21.30 49.42
N ALA A 78 -11.36 20.35 50.35
CA ALA A 78 -10.93 18.97 50.14
C ALA A 78 -11.88 18.14 49.26
N LEU A 79 -13.20 18.38 49.33
CA LEU A 79 -14.19 17.64 48.52
C LEU A 79 -14.20 18.12 47.06
N GLU A 80 -13.95 19.41 46.84
CA GLU A 80 -13.78 19.97 45.50
C GLU A 80 -12.54 19.38 44.82
N THR A 81 -11.40 19.33 45.52
CA THR A 81 -10.16 18.74 44.99
C THR A 81 -10.25 17.23 44.76
N ALA A 82 -10.99 16.50 45.60
CA ALA A 82 -11.24 15.06 45.44
C ALA A 82 -12.05 14.70 44.18
N LEU A 83 -12.86 15.63 43.64
CA LEU A 83 -13.61 15.43 42.40
C LEU A 83 -12.87 15.95 41.16
N VAL A 84 -12.06 17.00 41.31
CA VAL A 84 -11.28 17.57 40.20
C VAL A 84 -10.24 16.59 39.66
N LEU A 85 -9.52 15.88 40.53
CA LEU A 85 -8.47 14.95 40.11
C LEU A 85 -9.01 13.76 39.27
N PRO A 86 -10.08 13.04 39.68
CA PRO A 86 -10.68 11.99 38.86
C PRO A 86 -11.26 12.51 37.54
N MET A 87 -11.85 13.71 37.53
CA MET A 87 -12.37 14.31 36.29
C MET A 87 -11.24 14.63 35.31
N PHE A 88 -10.12 15.15 35.81
CA PHE A 88 -8.93 15.42 35.01
C PHE A 88 -8.31 14.14 34.43
N LEU A 89 -8.14 13.10 35.26
CA LEU A 89 -7.64 11.80 34.81
C LEU A 89 -8.57 11.16 33.78
N LEU A 90 -9.89 11.26 33.97
CA LEU A 90 -10.87 10.84 32.98
C LEU A 90 -10.70 11.61 31.67
N GLY A 91 -10.51 12.93 31.72
CA GLY A 91 -10.21 13.76 30.56
C GLY A 91 -8.97 13.28 29.79
N MET A 92 -7.87 13.04 30.49
CA MET A 92 -6.63 12.51 29.87
C MET A 92 -6.84 11.14 29.23
N VAL A 93 -7.50 10.21 29.92
CA VAL A 93 -7.81 8.87 29.38
C VAL A 93 -8.70 8.95 28.15
N THR A 94 -9.72 9.83 28.16
CA THR A 94 -10.59 10.00 26.99
C THR A 94 -9.81 10.56 25.79
N MET A 95 -8.96 11.57 26.00
CA MET A 95 -8.11 12.12 24.93
C MET A 95 -7.15 11.08 24.35
N ILE A 96 -6.48 10.29 25.19
CA ILE A 96 -5.62 9.19 24.74
C ILE A 96 -6.43 8.16 23.92
N SER A 97 -7.62 7.80 24.40
CA SER A 97 -8.47 6.84 23.69
C SER A 97 -8.92 7.34 22.31
N PHE A 98 -9.19 8.64 22.16
CA PHE A 98 -9.50 9.25 20.86
C PHE A 98 -8.28 9.19 19.93
N MET A 99 -7.09 9.55 20.43
CA MET A 99 -5.86 9.49 19.64
C MET A 99 -5.59 8.07 19.10
N ASP A 100 -5.78 7.05 19.94
CA ASP A 100 -5.61 5.64 19.53
C ASP A 100 -6.63 5.21 18.47
N ILE A 101 -7.89 5.64 18.61
CA ILE A 101 -8.92 5.42 17.59
C ILE A 101 -8.52 6.06 16.27
N TYR A 102 -8.10 7.33 16.29
CA TYR A 102 -7.68 8.05 15.09
C TYR A 102 -6.50 7.37 14.42
N ARG A 103 -5.50 6.92 15.20
CA ARG A 103 -4.34 6.20 14.67
C ARG A 103 -4.73 4.92 13.94
N ILE A 104 -5.60 4.11 14.55
CA ILE A 104 -6.04 2.86 13.92
C ILE A 104 -6.86 3.15 12.67
N GLN A 105 -7.72 4.17 12.72
CA GLN A 105 -8.50 4.57 11.57
C GLN A 105 -7.62 5.05 10.41
N THR A 106 -6.55 5.81 10.69
CA THR A 106 -5.62 6.28 9.65
C THR A 106 -4.79 5.14 9.09
N GLU A 107 -4.27 4.23 9.93
CA GLU A 107 -3.51 3.05 9.50
C GLU A 107 -4.36 2.15 8.57
N HIS A 108 -5.59 1.82 8.98
CA HIS A 108 -6.51 1.01 8.16
C HIS A 108 -6.89 1.71 6.85
N LEU A 109 -7.18 3.02 6.89
CA LEU A 109 -7.54 3.77 5.68
C LEU A 109 -6.35 3.88 4.70
N GLN A 110 -5.14 4.11 5.20
CA GLN A 110 -3.93 4.16 4.38
C GLN A 110 -3.66 2.82 3.71
N ALA A 111 -3.69 1.73 4.48
CA ALA A 111 -3.50 0.38 3.97
C ALA A 111 -4.56 0.02 2.92
N LEU A 112 -5.83 0.32 3.20
CA LEU A 112 -6.92 0.09 2.25
C LEU A 112 -6.72 0.93 0.97
N CYS A 113 -6.31 2.18 1.08
CA CYS A 113 -6.06 3.06 -0.06
C CYS A 113 -4.93 2.52 -0.95
N GLU A 114 -3.82 2.09 -0.34
CA GLU A 114 -2.69 1.48 -1.06
C GLU A 114 -3.12 0.21 -1.80
N LYS A 115 -3.81 -0.71 -1.10
CA LYS A 115 -4.30 -1.96 -1.71
C LYS A 115 -5.29 -1.71 -2.84
N THR A 116 -6.16 -0.71 -2.68
CA THR A 116 -7.13 -0.36 -3.73
C THR A 116 -6.42 0.26 -4.93
N LYS A 117 -5.43 1.14 -4.73
CA LYS A 117 -4.62 1.73 -5.80
C LYS A 117 -3.81 0.67 -6.56
N GLU A 118 -3.17 -0.25 -5.84
CA GLU A 118 -2.48 -1.40 -6.45
C GLU A 118 -3.45 -2.23 -7.31
N ALA A 119 -4.63 -2.56 -6.76
CA ALA A 119 -5.66 -3.27 -7.51
C ALA A 119 -6.13 -2.49 -8.74
N GLY A 120 -6.28 -1.17 -8.63
CA GLY A 120 -6.58 -0.26 -9.74
C GLY A 120 -5.55 -0.30 -10.85
N MET A 121 -4.27 -0.31 -10.50
CA MET A 121 -3.16 -0.39 -11.45
C MET A 121 -3.10 -1.72 -12.20
N TYR A 122 -3.40 -2.83 -11.50
CA TYR A 122 -3.33 -4.18 -12.09
C TYR A 122 -4.64 -4.68 -12.71
N ALA A 123 -5.71 -3.88 -12.71
CA ALA A 123 -7.02 -4.28 -13.25
C ALA A 123 -7.11 -4.25 -14.78
N TYR A 124 -6.02 -4.58 -15.47
CA TYR A 124 -6.00 -4.68 -16.92
C TYR A 124 -6.85 -5.87 -17.37
N VAL A 125 -7.87 -5.59 -18.17
CA VAL A 125 -8.71 -6.60 -18.80
C VAL A 125 -8.31 -6.69 -20.27
N LEU A 126 -7.88 -7.89 -20.70
CA LEU A 126 -7.41 -8.19 -22.06
C LEU A 126 -8.45 -7.85 -23.16
N ASP A 127 -9.71 -7.71 -22.80
CA ASP A 127 -10.82 -7.42 -23.72
C ASP A 127 -11.20 -5.93 -23.80
N GLY A 128 -10.40 -5.02 -23.20
CA GLY A 128 -10.70 -3.57 -23.18
C GLY A 128 -11.96 -3.19 -22.38
N LYS A 129 -12.58 -4.16 -21.69
CA LYS A 129 -13.79 -3.99 -20.87
C LYS A 129 -13.47 -4.15 -19.39
N GLY A 130 -12.45 -3.43 -18.94
CA GLY A 130 -12.15 -3.32 -17.51
C GLY A 130 -13.23 -2.53 -16.77
N PRO A 131 -13.45 -2.81 -15.47
CA PRO A 131 -14.25 -1.90 -14.66
C PRO A 131 -13.51 -0.56 -14.52
N GLU A 132 -14.15 0.55 -14.88
CA GLU A 132 -13.59 1.91 -14.78
C GLU A 132 -13.28 2.30 -13.32
N GLU A 133 -14.05 1.76 -12.37
CA GLU A 133 -13.88 1.96 -10.94
C GLU A 133 -13.78 0.63 -10.19
N ILE A 134 -12.87 0.58 -9.21
CA ILE A 134 -12.71 -0.54 -8.29
C ILE A 134 -13.01 -0.07 -6.88
N THR A 135 -13.84 -0.84 -6.19
CA THR A 135 -14.26 -0.53 -4.81
C THR A 135 -13.89 -1.67 -3.87
N LEU A 136 -13.05 -1.39 -2.87
CA LEU A 136 -12.66 -2.36 -1.85
C LEU A 136 -13.26 -1.96 -0.49
N PRO A 137 -14.02 -2.87 0.16
CA PRO A 137 -14.46 -2.69 1.54
C PRO A 137 -13.45 -3.25 2.54
N ASP A 138 -13.25 -2.56 3.66
CA ASP A 138 -12.54 -3.08 4.84
C ASP A 138 -13.47 -3.06 6.05
N VAL A 139 -13.46 -4.15 6.82
CA VAL A 139 -14.29 -4.33 8.02
C VAL A 139 -13.43 -4.85 9.14
N TYR A 140 -13.24 -4.03 10.17
CA TYR A 140 -12.42 -4.38 11.33
C TYR A 140 -13.15 -4.04 12.63
N ALA A 141 -12.73 -4.71 13.72
CA ALA A 141 -13.29 -4.51 15.05
C ALA A 141 -12.22 -3.89 15.95
N TYR A 142 -12.53 -2.76 16.56
CA TYR A 142 -11.65 -2.06 17.49
C TYR A 142 -12.11 -2.25 18.94
N THR A 143 -11.14 -2.49 19.83
CA THR A 143 -11.32 -2.51 21.29
C THR A 143 -10.63 -1.28 21.87
N PRO A 144 -11.38 -0.28 22.39
CA PRO A 144 -10.75 0.86 23.05
C PRO A 144 -10.00 0.42 24.30
N ILE A 145 -8.83 1.01 24.52
CA ILE A 145 -8.02 0.81 25.71
C ILE A 145 -8.69 1.56 26.86
N GLY A 146 -9.52 0.84 27.63
CA GLY A 146 -10.17 1.34 28.83
C GLY A 146 -9.77 0.48 30.02
N ALA A 147 -8.74 0.89 30.76
CA ALA A 147 -8.09 0.09 31.80
C ALA A 147 -8.99 -0.33 32.99
N LEU A 148 -10.21 0.21 33.11
CA LEU A 148 -11.12 -0.05 34.24
C LEU A 148 -12.47 -0.68 33.85
N VAL A 149 -12.91 -0.58 32.59
CA VAL A 149 -14.20 -1.11 32.12
C VAL A 149 -14.01 -1.76 30.75
N PRO A 150 -14.29 -3.08 30.60
CA PRO A 150 -14.22 -3.74 29.31
C PRO A 150 -15.34 -3.20 28.41
N LEU A 151 -14.98 -2.31 27.49
CA LEU A 151 -15.91 -1.78 26.49
C LEU A 151 -16.14 -2.81 25.37
N PRO A 152 -17.36 -2.90 24.83
CA PRO A 152 -17.66 -3.81 23.73
C PRO A 152 -16.88 -3.43 22.47
N LYS A 153 -16.54 -4.44 21.67
CA LYS A 153 -15.93 -4.27 20.35
C LYS A 153 -16.81 -3.40 19.45
N VAL A 154 -16.22 -2.34 18.89
CA VAL A 154 -16.88 -1.47 17.91
C VAL A 154 -16.48 -1.94 16.52
N TRP A 155 -17.45 -2.21 15.66
CA TRP A 155 -17.23 -2.60 14.27
C TRP A 155 -17.16 -1.36 13.39
N MET A 156 -16.07 -1.21 12.65
CA MET A 156 -15.88 -0.13 11.69
C MET A 156 -15.97 -0.68 10.27
N HIS A 157 -16.64 0.07 9.41
CA HIS A 157 -16.79 -0.23 7.99
C HIS A 157 -16.17 0.90 7.19
N ASN A 158 -15.15 0.60 6.39
CA ASN A 158 -14.52 1.53 5.48
C ASN A 158 -14.70 1.03 4.04
N THR A 159 -14.76 1.95 3.09
CA THR A 159 -14.83 1.61 1.66
C THR A 159 -14.08 2.65 0.87
N VAL A 160 -13.12 2.20 0.07
CA VAL A 160 -12.35 3.06 -0.83
C VAL A 160 -12.75 2.73 -2.26
N LYS A 161 -12.92 3.79 -3.07
CA LYS A 161 -13.13 3.70 -4.51
C LYS A 161 -11.95 4.35 -5.21
N VAL A 162 -11.44 3.71 -6.25
CA VAL A 162 -10.41 4.26 -7.13
C VAL A 162 -10.77 3.98 -8.57
N HIS A 163 -10.28 4.81 -9.49
CA HIS A 163 -10.32 4.52 -10.91
C HIS A 163 -9.29 3.43 -11.24
N ALA A 164 -9.68 2.48 -12.09
CA ALA A 164 -8.76 1.50 -12.65
C ALA A 164 -7.93 2.14 -13.76
N TRP A 165 -6.70 1.67 -13.93
CA TRP A 165 -5.91 1.99 -15.10
C TRP A 165 -6.34 1.08 -16.27
N THR A 166 -7.19 1.60 -17.15
CA THR A 166 -7.71 0.85 -18.32
C THR A 166 -6.88 1.04 -19.60
N GLY A 167 -5.80 1.82 -19.53
CA GLY A 167 -5.03 2.25 -20.70
C GLY A 167 -5.67 3.45 -21.41
N ALA A 168 -5.00 3.95 -22.44
CA ALA A 168 -5.57 4.96 -23.32
C ALA A 168 -6.38 4.23 -24.40
N ASP A 169 -7.69 4.45 -24.43
CA ASP A 169 -8.51 4.06 -25.58
C ASP A 169 -8.09 4.95 -26.75
N GLU A 170 -7.34 4.40 -27.71
CA GLU A 170 -6.95 5.12 -28.93
C GLU A 170 -8.19 5.66 -29.67
N THR A 171 -9.33 5.00 -29.50
CA THR A 171 -10.61 5.39 -30.11
C THR A 171 -11.28 6.61 -29.47
N ALA A 172 -10.92 7.01 -28.25
CA ALA A 172 -11.54 8.16 -27.57
C ALA A 172 -10.93 9.50 -28.00
N PHE A 173 -9.78 9.48 -28.67
CA PHE A 173 -9.02 10.68 -29.06
C PHE A 173 -8.83 10.88 -30.57
N SER A 174 -9.45 10.07 -31.42
CA SER A 174 -9.18 10.16 -32.86
C SER A 174 -10.40 10.00 -33.76
N GLY A 175 -10.82 11.13 -34.35
CA GLY A 175 -11.39 11.16 -35.70
C GLY A 175 -10.34 10.98 -36.81
N GLU A 176 -9.12 10.56 -36.46
CA GLU A 176 -8.02 10.30 -37.40
C GLU A 176 -7.39 8.94 -37.10
N THR A 177 -7.60 7.96 -37.98
CA THR A 177 -6.86 6.70 -38.02
C THR A 177 -5.37 7.00 -38.16
N ARG A 178 -4.65 7.18 -37.04
CA ARG A 178 -3.20 7.30 -37.06
C ARG A 178 -2.63 5.89 -37.02
N GLU A 179 -1.96 5.52 -38.11
CA GLU A 179 -1.18 4.28 -38.18
C GLU A 179 -0.25 4.19 -36.95
N PRO A 180 -0.11 3.01 -36.33
CA PRO A 180 0.75 2.83 -35.17
C PRO A 180 2.21 3.15 -35.55
N GLU A 181 2.71 4.31 -35.12
CA GLU A 181 4.10 4.71 -35.31
C GLU A 181 5.04 3.83 -34.46
N GLU A 182 6.13 3.35 -35.05
CA GLU A 182 7.11 2.50 -34.36
C GLU A 182 7.79 3.28 -33.22
N MET A 183 7.73 2.71 -32.01
CA MET A 183 8.34 3.28 -30.81
C MET A 183 9.70 2.64 -30.56
N VAL A 184 10.73 3.45 -30.41
CA VAL A 184 12.12 3.01 -30.25
C VAL A 184 12.75 3.61 -28.99
N TYR A 185 13.79 2.95 -28.50
CA TYR A 185 14.51 3.32 -27.28
C TYR A 185 15.75 4.16 -27.61
N VAL A 186 15.87 5.32 -26.97
CA VAL A 186 16.99 6.24 -27.17
C VAL A 186 17.56 6.64 -25.81
N THR A 187 18.88 6.74 -25.72
CA THR A 187 19.55 7.28 -24.52
C THR A 187 19.75 8.79 -24.66
N GLU A 188 19.70 9.55 -23.57
CA GLU A 188 19.79 11.02 -23.60
C GLU A 188 21.01 11.58 -24.34
N THR A 189 22.14 10.87 -24.28
CA THR A 189 23.40 11.25 -24.93
C THR A 189 23.76 10.36 -26.13
N GLY A 190 22.86 9.45 -26.52
CA GLY A 190 23.12 8.48 -27.58
C GLY A 190 22.90 9.06 -28.97
N THR A 191 23.68 8.58 -29.93
CA THR A 191 23.54 8.91 -31.36
C THR A 191 22.75 7.83 -32.13
N VAL A 192 22.40 6.73 -31.46
CA VAL A 192 21.72 5.57 -32.04
C VAL A 192 20.42 5.29 -31.32
N TYR A 193 19.47 4.71 -32.06
CA TYR A 193 18.25 4.19 -31.49
C TYR A 193 18.25 2.66 -31.44
N HIS A 194 17.47 2.11 -30.52
CA HIS A 194 17.38 0.69 -30.25
C HIS A 194 15.92 0.23 -30.38
N LYS A 195 15.66 -0.86 -31.09
CA LYS A 195 14.30 -1.45 -31.16
C LYS A 195 13.97 -2.35 -29.96
N LYS A 196 14.99 -2.91 -29.31
CA LYS A 196 14.84 -3.85 -28.17
C LYS A 196 15.29 -3.20 -26.86
N ALA A 197 14.41 -3.18 -25.85
CA ALA A 197 14.75 -2.75 -24.48
C ALA A 197 15.88 -3.58 -23.84
N GLY A 198 16.00 -4.85 -24.24
CA GLY A 198 17.02 -5.78 -23.75
C GLY A 198 18.37 -5.68 -24.47
N CYS A 199 18.59 -4.66 -25.31
CA CYS A 199 19.87 -4.52 -26.02
C CYS A 199 21.03 -4.43 -25.03
N ARG A 200 22.14 -5.15 -25.30
CA ARG A 200 23.35 -5.16 -24.45
C ARG A 200 23.92 -3.76 -24.21
N TYR A 201 23.78 -2.87 -25.18
CA TYR A 201 24.22 -1.47 -25.06
C TYR A 201 23.32 -0.62 -24.16
N LEU A 202 22.04 -1.00 -24.02
CA LEU A 202 21.05 -0.30 -23.21
C LEU A 202 21.05 -0.83 -21.78
N LYS A 203 20.97 -2.16 -21.64
CA LYS A 203 20.96 -2.87 -20.37
C LYS A 203 22.32 -3.54 -20.13
N VAL A 204 23.25 -2.78 -19.55
CA VAL A 204 24.57 -3.29 -19.20
C VAL A 204 24.49 -4.18 -17.95
N SER A 205 25.13 -5.34 -18.02
CA SER A 205 25.30 -6.26 -16.90
C SER A 205 26.35 -5.73 -15.92
N ILE A 206 25.92 -5.47 -14.69
CA ILE A 206 26.77 -4.97 -13.61
C ILE A 206 26.99 -6.10 -12.61
N ASN A 207 28.25 -6.43 -12.36
CA ASN A 207 28.67 -7.43 -11.39
C ASN A 207 29.28 -6.75 -10.18
N GLN A 208 28.98 -7.29 -9.00
CA GLN A 208 29.56 -6.85 -7.72
C GLN A 208 30.69 -7.80 -7.34
N ILE A 209 31.87 -7.24 -7.09
CA ILE A 209 33.06 -8.01 -6.70
C ILE A 209 33.64 -7.35 -5.45
N SER A 210 34.29 -8.13 -4.59
CA SER A 210 35.05 -7.56 -3.47
C SER A 210 36.25 -6.75 -3.98
N GLY A 211 36.55 -5.62 -3.32
CA GLY A 211 37.70 -4.80 -3.68
C GLY A 211 39.04 -5.53 -3.60
N SER A 212 39.17 -6.53 -2.71
CA SER A 212 40.37 -7.36 -2.60
C SER A 212 40.58 -8.28 -3.81
N SER A 213 39.50 -8.76 -4.41
CA SER A 213 39.53 -9.66 -5.58
C SER A 213 39.71 -8.92 -6.91
N LEU A 214 39.61 -7.59 -6.93
CA LEU A 214 39.70 -6.77 -8.15
C LEU A 214 41.06 -6.95 -8.88
N THR A 215 42.15 -7.15 -8.12
CA THR A 215 43.49 -7.36 -8.67
C THR A 215 43.60 -8.59 -9.55
N HIS A 216 42.81 -9.63 -9.25
CA HIS A 216 42.77 -10.89 -9.99
C HIS A 216 41.65 -10.92 -11.03
N ALA A 217 40.59 -10.13 -10.85
CA ALA A 217 39.48 -10.04 -11.80
C ALA A 217 39.92 -9.47 -13.16
N ARG A 218 39.35 -10.03 -14.24
CA ARG A 218 39.55 -9.58 -15.62
C ARG A 218 38.20 -9.44 -16.31
N ASN A 219 38.13 -8.56 -17.28
CA ASN A 219 36.96 -8.43 -18.16
C ASN A 219 36.95 -9.54 -19.22
N ASP A 220 35.91 -9.60 -20.05
CA ASP A 220 35.76 -10.62 -21.11
C ASP A 220 36.93 -10.62 -22.11
N SER A 221 37.63 -9.49 -22.25
CA SER A 221 38.80 -9.30 -23.12
C SER A 221 40.13 -9.52 -22.39
N GLY A 222 40.14 -10.00 -21.15
CA GLY A 222 41.35 -10.26 -20.38
C GLY A 222 42.04 -9.02 -19.80
N GLN A 223 41.42 -7.84 -19.86
CA GLN A 223 41.97 -6.59 -19.35
C GLN A 223 41.74 -6.43 -17.84
N LYS A 224 42.62 -5.67 -17.18
CA LYS A 224 42.49 -5.27 -15.77
C LYS A 224 41.53 -4.10 -15.61
N TYR A 225 40.89 -4.01 -14.45
CA TYR A 225 40.02 -2.89 -14.11
C TYR A 225 40.80 -1.70 -13.53
N SER A 226 40.68 -0.54 -14.18
CA SER A 226 41.23 0.74 -13.73
C SER A 226 40.18 1.56 -12.97
N PRO A 227 40.56 2.55 -12.13
CA PRO A 227 39.59 3.39 -11.44
C PRO A 227 38.74 4.19 -12.42
N CYS A 228 37.44 4.27 -12.15
CA CYS A 228 36.56 5.20 -12.83
C CYS A 228 36.91 6.66 -12.46
N GLU A 229 37.00 7.53 -13.47
CA GLU A 229 37.35 8.95 -13.31
C GLU A 229 36.31 9.74 -12.51
N SER A 230 35.02 9.41 -12.62
CA SER A 230 33.94 10.18 -11.98
C SER A 230 33.70 9.76 -10.53
N CYS A 231 33.50 8.47 -10.29
CA CYS A 231 33.13 7.95 -8.96
C CYS A 231 34.32 7.49 -8.12
N SER A 232 35.38 6.95 -8.74
CA SER A 232 36.53 6.41 -8.00
C SER A 232 37.67 7.43 -7.88
N ARG A 233 37.86 8.35 -8.84
CA ARG A 233 38.85 9.46 -8.78
C ARG A 233 40.24 9.02 -8.30
N ASN A 234 40.76 7.91 -8.86
CA ASN A 234 42.03 7.29 -8.47
C ASN A 234 42.13 6.79 -7.01
N GLN A 235 41.01 6.70 -6.28
CA GLN A 235 40.95 6.09 -4.96
C GLN A 235 41.00 4.56 -5.06
N LYS A 236 41.50 3.95 -3.98
CA LYS A 236 41.55 2.49 -3.82
C LYS A 236 40.14 1.87 -3.92
N PRO A 237 40.04 0.61 -4.37
CA PRO A 237 38.75 -0.09 -4.42
C PRO A 237 38.13 -0.17 -3.03
N SER A 238 36.84 0.14 -2.94
CA SER A 238 36.05 -0.02 -1.71
C SER A 238 35.84 -1.51 -1.39
N GLY A 239 35.25 -1.83 -0.22
CA GLY A 239 35.00 -3.22 0.19
C GLY A 239 34.20 -4.01 -0.86
N VAL A 240 33.24 -3.34 -1.52
CA VAL A 240 32.52 -3.84 -2.70
C VAL A 240 32.69 -2.83 -3.83
N VAL A 241 32.99 -3.34 -5.02
CA VAL A 241 33.15 -2.56 -6.25
C VAL A 241 32.25 -3.11 -7.34
N TYR A 242 31.82 -2.22 -8.22
CA TYR A 242 30.95 -2.53 -9.34
C TYR A 242 31.78 -2.52 -10.63
N VAL A 243 31.70 -3.62 -11.37
CA VAL A 243 32.38 -3.78 -12.65
C VAL A 243 31.38 -4.25 -13.71
N THR A 244 31.76 -4.10 -14.97
CA THR A 244 30.99 -4.62 -16.11
C THR A 244 31.85 -5.62 -16.86
N SER A 245 31.23 -6.62 -17.48
CA SER A 245 31.95 -7.67 -18.22
C SER A 245 32.67 -7.13 -19.47
N SER A 246 32.10 -6.12 -20.12
CA SER A 246 32.68 -5.48 -21.30
C SER A 246 33.57 -4.27 -20.98
N GLY A 247 33.38 -3.62 -19.84
CA GLY A 247 34.17 -2.44 -19.46
C GLY A 247 35.52 -2.82 -18.84
N ASN A 248 36.40 -1.83 -18.73
CA ASN A 248 37.72 -1.97 -18.09
C ASN A 248 37.88 -1.02 -16.88
N ARG A 249 36.78 -0.49 -16.34
CA ARG A 249 36.78 0.40 -15.19
C ARG A 249 35.99 -0.19 -14.02
N TYR A 250 36.47 0.02 -12.81
CA TYR A 250 35.74 -0.28 -11.58
C TYR A 250 35.14 0.99 -10.98
N HIS A 251 33.99 0.81 -10.36
CA HIS A 251 33.20 1.89 -9.76
C HIS A 251 33.00 1.60 -8.27
N ASN A 252 33.24 2.59 -7.42
CA ASN A 252 32.94 2.48 -5.99
C ASN A 252 31.46 2.72 -5.67
N LEU A 253 30.69 3.32 -6.59
CA LEU A 253 29.28 3.67 -6.42
C LEU A 253 28.41 3.02 -7.52
N ALA A 254 27.35 2.32 -7.12
CA ALA A 254 26.33 1.79 -8.05
C ALA A 254 25.59 2.91 -8.83
N THR A 255 25.59 4.13 -8.28
CA THR A 255 24.90 5.29 -8.85
C THR A 255 25.73 6.07 -9.84
N CYS A 256 26.95 5.62 -10.15
CA CYS A 256 27.82 6.28 -11.11
C CYS A 256 27.15 6.45 -12.48
N SER A 257 27.23 7.66 -13.04
CA SER A 257 26.73 7.97 -14.40
C SER A 257 27.35 7.08 -15.48
N GLY A 258 28.59 6.62 -15.29
CA GLY A 258 29.23 5.65 -16.19
C GLY A 258 28.60 4.25 -16.20
N LEU A 259 27.79 3.90 -15.19
CA LEU A 259 27.05 2.63 -15.12
C LEU A 259 25.58 2.79 -15.53
N LYS A 260 24.97 3.93 -15.19
CA LYS A 260 23.56 4.21 -15.46
C LYS A 260 23.36 4.82 -16.84
N ARG A 261 22.35 4.35 -17.57
CA ARG A 261 21.85 4.97 -18.81
C ARG A 261 20.40 5.38 -18.59
N THR A 262 20.10 6.65 -18.82
CA THR A 262 18.71 7.13 -18.86
C THR A 262 18.16 6.82 -20.25
N VAL A 263 17.10 6.02 -20.31
CA VAL A 263 16.47 5.56 -21.55
C VAL A 263 15.09 6.19 -21.69
N LYS A 264 14.79 6.71 -22.87
CA LYS A 264 13.49 7.25 -23.25
C LYS A 264 12.90 6.42 -24.38
N LEU A 265 11.57 6.24 -24.36
CA LEU A 265 10.82 5.63 -25.45
C LEU A 265 10.25 6.77 -26.31
N VAL A 266 10.64 6.83 -27.58
CA VAL A 266 10.34 7.93 -28.50
C VAL A 266 9.87 7.36 -29.83
N LYS A 267 9.01 8.08 -30.55
CA LYS A 267 8.58 7.73 -31.90
C LYS A 267 9.76 7.82 -32.87
N GLU A 268 9.91 6.85 -33.77
CA GLU A 268 11.00 6.87 -34.76
C GLU A 268 10.95 8.12 -35.67
N SER A 269 9.74 8.61 -35.99
CA SER A 269 9.50 9.84 -36.75
C SER A 269 10.13 11.10 -36.14
N GLN A 270 10.34 11.12 -34.82
CA GLN A 270 10.93 12.24 -34.09
C GLN A 270 12.46 12.18 -34.04
N LEU A 271 13.05 11.05 -34.45
CA LEU A 271 14.48 10.83 -34.39
C LEU A 271 15.14 11.33 -35.68
N GLY A 272 15.42 12.63 -35.73
CA GLY A 272 16.12 13.25 -36.86
C GLY A 272 17.52 12.66 -37.07
N GLY A 273 17.68 11.80 -38.08
CA GLY A 273 18.97 11.33 -38.58
C GLY A 273 19.75 10.37 -37.68
N MET A 274 19.16 9.86 -36.59
CA MET A 274 19.79 8.81 -35.79
C MET A 274 19.80 7.49 -36.55
N HIS A 275 20.88 6.72 -36.40
CA HIS A 275 20.99 5.40 -37.05
C HIS A 275 20.60 4.28 -36.08
N ALA A 276 20.16 3.16 -36.64
CA ALA A 276 19.78 2.01 -35.87
C ALA A 276 21.02 1.34 -35.24
N CYS A 277 20.89 0.87 -34.01
CA CYS A 277 21.98 0.17 -33.32
C CYS A 277 22.39 -1.11 -34.06
N SER A 278 23.69 -1.32 -34.26
CA SER A 278 24.23 -2.50 -34.96
C SER A 278 23.82 -3.86 -34.38
N SER A 279 23.44 -3.94 -33.09
CA SER A 279 23.05 -5.19 -32.44
C SER A 279 21.54 -5.45 -32.43
N CYS A 280 20.70 -4.42 -32.56
CA CYS A 280 19.24 -4.57 -32.40
C CYS A 280 18.40 -3.72 -33.36
N GLY A 281 19.04 -3.01 -34.29
CA GLY A 281 18.45 -2.19 -35.34
C GLY A 281 17.92 -3.01 -36.50
#